data_AF-A0A1H5W8P2-F1
#
_entry.id   AF-A0A1H5W8P2-F1
#
_cell.length_a   1.000
_cell.length_b   1.000
_cell.length_c   1.000
_cell.angle_alpha   90.00
_cell.angle_beta   90.00
_cell.angle_gamma   90.00
#
_symmetry.space_group_name_H-M   'P 1'
#
loop_
_entity.id
_entity.type
_entity.pdbx_description
1 polymer ?
#
loop_
_entity_poly.entity_id
_entity_poly.type
_entity_poly.pdbx_seq_one_letter_code
_entity_poly.pdbx_strand_id
1 'polypeptide(L)'
;MTKKGLIWTIVVWVILTLINYYYMNFFFLAFIWLGLTLTLLILTIIQLVKTIKERKILTKLRIAKLVTFSILFLLTLYRHKTNLAIEKVDWFILENKRNEIVEKVKNKELNPNVSWNGWVCELPFEFPIVSNGGNDIGISRNEENNGTTVTFWVFRNFFDSPSTHFVYTNDPEEIKRLDKKVAERPDDNWKIKQNWYRKYGD
;
A
#
# COMPACT_ATOMS: atom_id res chain seq x y z
N MET A 1 17.64 26.10 6.57
CA MET A 1 17.02 25.41 5.42
C MET A 1 16.57 26.40 4.35
N THR A 2 17.10 26.23 3.14
CA THR A 2 16.78 26.99 1.92
C THR A 2 15.53 26.41 1.24
N LYS A 3 15.02 27.06 0.18
CA LYS A 3 13.94 26.50 -0.66
C LYS A 3 14.32 25.12 -1.21
N LYS A 4 15.55 24.97 -1.71
CA LYS A 4 16.09 23.69 -2.21
C LYS A 4 16.07 22.61 -1.12
N GLY A 5 16.47 22.95 0.10
CA GLY A 5 16.43 22.00 1.22
C GLY A 5 15.01 21.53 1.55
N LEU A 6 14.02 22.41 1.45
CA LEU A 6 12.61 22.05 1.67
C LEU A 6 12.08 21.08 0.60
N ILE A 7 12.42 21.33 -0.67
CA ILE A 7 12.08 20.44 -1.78
C ILE A 7 12.70 19.06 -1.56
N TRP A 8 13.98 19.01 -1.18
CA TRP A 8 14.66 17.76 -0.86
C TRP A 8 14.00 17.01 0.29
N THR A 9 13.54 17.69 1.34
CA THR A 9 12.78 17.05 2.43
C THR A 9 11.51 16.37 1.90
N ILE A 10 10.77 17.03 1.01
CA ILE A 10 9.55 16.45 0.41
C ILE A 10 9.92 15.23 -0.44
N VAL A 11 10.92 15.34 -1.31
CA VAL A 11 11.36 14.24 -2.18
C VAL A 11 11.80 13.03 -1.36
N VAL A 12 12.62 13.25 -0.33
CA VAL A 12 13.07 12.18 0.58
C VAL A 12 11.88 11.55 1.30
N TRP A 13 10.92 12.35 1.78
CA TRP A 13 9.72 11.82 2.43
C TRP A 13 8.86 10.98 1.48
N VAL A 14 8.71 11.39 0.22
CA VAL A 14 7.97 10.62 -0.80
C VAL A 14 8.67 9.29 -1.06
N ILE A 15 9.99 9.31 -1.29
CA ILE A 15 10.78 8.10 -1.55
C ILE A 15 10.69 7.13 -0.36
N LEU A 16 10.89 7.63 0.86
CA LEU A 16 10.77 6.81 2.08
C LEU A 16 9.38 6.23 2.23
N THR A 17 8.33 7.00 1.94
CA THR A 17 6.94 6.53 1.99
C THR A 17 6.70 5.39 1.00
N LEU A 18 7.20 5.51 -0.23
CA LEU A 18 7.07 4.46 -1.25
C LEU A 18 7.88 3.21 -0.90
N ILE A 19 9.13 3.36 -0.46
CA ILE A 19 9.95 2.23 -0.01
C ILE A 19 9.24 1.48 1.14
N ASN A 20 8.73 2.23 2.12
CA ASN A 20 7.99 1.67 3.24
C ASN A 20 6.69 0.96 2.80
N TYR A 21 6.04 1.43 1.75
CA TYR A 21 4.81 0.84 1.24
C TYR A 21 5.06 -0.50 0.55
N TYR A 22 6.03 -0.56 -0.36
CA TYR A 22 6.26 -1.73 -1.21
C TYR A 22 7.14 -2.82 -0.57
N TYR A 23 8.16 -2.42 0.19
CA TYR A 23 9.26 -3.33 0.55
C TYR A 23 9.37 -3.64 2.05
N MET A 24 8.88 -2.74 2.92
CA MET A 24 9.14 -2.90 4.35
C MET A 24 8.20 -3.90 5.01
N ASN A 25 8.81 -4.86 5.71
CA ASN A 25 8.11 -5.76 6.61
C ASN A 25 7.42 -4.99 7.75
N PHE A 26 6.22 -5.43 8.11
CA PHE A 26 5.37 -4.78 9.11
C PHE A 26 6.08 -4.51 10.46
N PHE A 27 6.89 -5.46 10.92
CA PHE A 27 7.59 -5.32 12.21
C PHE A 27 8.47 -4.07 12.26
N PHE A 28 9.36 -3.90 11.27
CA PHE A 28 10.22 -2.71 11.18
C PHE A 28 9.43 -1.46 10.81
N LEU A 29 8.35 -1.64 10.06
CA LEU A 29 7.48 -0.55 9.61
C LEU A 29 6.87 0.24 10.77
N ALA A 30 6.48 -0.43 11.84
CA ALA A 30 5.93 0.21 13.04
C ALA A 30 6.94 1.16 13.70
N PHE A 31 8.20 0.71 13.86
CA PHE A 31 9.27 1.53 14.47
C PHE A 31 9.66 2.72 13.59
N ILE A 32 9.79 2.50 12.28
CA ILE A 32 10.09 3.58 11.31
C ILE A 32 8.97 4.62 11.31
N TRP A 33 7.72 4.17 11.30
CA TRP A 33 6.56 5.05 11.32
C TRP A 33 6.50 5.89 12.60
N LEU A 34 6.72 5.26 13.76
CA LEU A 34 6.75 5.96 15.04
C LEU A 34 7.89 7.00 15.06
N GLY A 35 9.10 6.61 14.67
CA GLY A 35 10.26 7.50 14.64
C GLY A 35 10.08 8.68 13.69
N LEU A 36 9.56 8.44 12.48
CA LEU A 36 9.29 9.49 11.50
C LEU A 36 8.19 10.44 11.98
N THR A 37 7.12 9.91 12.58
CA THR A 37 6.01 10.71 13.13
C THR A 37 6.51 11.63 14.24
N LEU A 38 7.29 11.11 15.19
CA LEU A 38 7.87 11.91 16.28
C LEU A 38 8.83 12.98 15.75
N THR A 39 9.69 12.63 14.79
CA THR A 39 10.63 13.57 14.18
C THR A 39 9.88 14.72 13.51
N LEU A 40 8.85 14.43 12.70
CA LEU A 40 8.06 15.45 12.03
C LEU A 40 7.23 16.29 13.00
N LEU A 41 6.73 15.70 14.09
CA LEU A 41 6.04 16.44 15.15
C LEU A 41 6.98 17.46 15.81
N ILE A 42 8.18 17.02 16.23
CA ILE A 42 9.18 17.90 16.84
C ILE A 42 9.56 19.03 15.88
N LEU A 43 9.82 18.71 14.61
CA LEU A 43 10.15 19.71 13.59
C LEU A 43 9.01 20.70 13.37
N THR A 44 7.76 20.23 13.37
CA THR A 44 6.57 21.07 13.25
C THR A 44 6.44 22.03 14.43
N ILE A 45 6.61 21.55 15.66
CA ILE A 45 6.60 22.38 16.87
C ILE A 45 7.72 23.43 16.81
N ILE A 46 8.94 23.04 16.42
CA ILE A 46 10.06 23.98 16.27
C ILE A 46 9.73 25.06 15.24
N GLN A 47 9.15 24.71 14.08
CA GLN A 47 8.77 25.71 13.08
C GLN A 47 7.64 26.61 13.58
N LEU A 48 6.68 26.07 14.33
CA LEU A 48 5.57 26.83 14.89
C LEU A 48 6.09 27.87 15.89
N VAL A 49 6.90 27.46 16.86
CA VAL A 49 7.51 28.35 17.86
C VAL A 49 8.34 29.44 17.18
N LYS A 50 9.19 29.08 16.20
CA LYS A 50 9.98 30.07 15.45
C LYS A 50 9.10 31.06 14.69
N THR A 51 8.01 30.59 14.10
CA THR A 51 7.06 31.45 13.37
C THR A 51 6.36 32.44 14.30
N ILE A 52 5.95 32.01 15.50
CA ILE A 52 5.33 32.87 16.52
C ILE A 52 6.32 33.92 17.05
N LYS A 53 7.58 33.52 17.29
CA LYS A 53 8.65 34.44 17.74
C LYS A 53 8.97 35.50 16.69
N GLU A 54 9.05 35.12 15.42
CA GLU A 54 9.39 36.00 14.30
C GLU A 54 8.16 36.70 13.68
N ARG A 55 7.00 36.69 14.35
CA ARG A 55 5.72 37.15 13.77
C ARG A 55 5.72 38.57 13.21
N LYS A 56 6.56 39.46 13.75
CA LYS A 56 6.68 40.86 13.30
C LYS A 56 7.46 41.00 11.98
N ILE A 57 8.24 39.98 11.59
CA ILE A 57 9.11 39.98 10.40
C ILE A 57 8.93 38.64 9.67
N LEU A 58 7.68 38.36 9.28
CA LEU A 58 7.28 37.07 8.74
C LEU A 58 7.66 36.97 7.25
N THR A 59 8.55 36.04 6.92
CA THR A 59 8.94 35.78 5.53
C THR A 59 8.09 34.67 4.91
N LYS A 60 7.85 34.73 3.59
CA LYS A 60 7.16 33.65 2.84
C LYS A 60 7.81 32.28 3.06
N LEU A 61 9.15 32.25 3.16
CA LEU A 61 9.90 31.02 3.42
C LEU A 61 9.64 30.45 4.83
N ARG A 62 9.40 31.30 5.84
CA ARG A 62 9.06 30.85 7.19
C ARG A 62 7.71 30.14 7.21
N ILE A 63 6.69 30.76 6.59
CA ILE A 63 5.35 30.16 6.45
C ILE A 63 5.44 28.84 5.68
N ALA A 64 6.15 28.82 4.55
CA ALA A 64 6.31 27.62 3.73
C ALA A 64 6.91 26.45 4.52
N LYS A 65 7.89 26.69 5.39
CA LYS A 65 8.44 25.65 6.27
C LYS A 65 7.41 25.10 7.24
N LEU A 66 6.70 25.97 7.95
CA LEU A 66 5.67 25.54 8.91
C LEU A 66 4.60 24.71 8.20
N VAL A 67 4.07 25.21 7.09
CA VAL A 67 3.04 24.51 6.30
C VAL A 67 3.56 23.17 5.81
N THR A 68 4.77 23.11 5.24
CA THR A 68 5.32 21.84 4.72
C THR A 68 5.49 20.82 5.83
N PHE A 69 6.13 21.15 6.96
CA PHE A 69 6.30 20.19 8.04
C PHE A 69 4.97 19.76 8.65
N SER A 70 4.00 20.68 8.76
CA SER A 70 2.64 20.34 9.22
C SER A 70 1.96 19.36 8.27
N ILE A 71 2.05 19.58 6.95
CA ILE A 71 1.48 18.66 5.95
C ILE A 71 2.17 17.31 6.02
N LEU A 72 3.51 17.27 6.01
CA LEU A 72 4.26 16.02 6.09
C LEU A 72 3.95 15.25 7.39
N PHE A 73 3.84 15.95 8.51
CA PHE A 73 3.42 15.38 9.78
C PHE A 73 2.02 14.76 9.68
N LEU A 74 1.04 15.49 9.16
CA LEU A 74 -0.33 15.00 9.02
C LEU A 74 -0.41 13.81 8.06
N LEU A 75 0.27 13.85 6.91
CA LEU A 75 0.31 12.73 5.97
C LEU A 75 0.98 11.49 6.55
N THR A 76 1.98 11.68 7.42
CA THR A 76 2.64 10.57 8.13
C THR A 76 1.75 10.03 9.25
N LEU A 77 1.10 10.90 10.02
CA LEU A 77 0.20 10.51 11.11
C LEU A 77 -1.02 9.75 10.56
N TYR A 78 -1.66 10.28 9.52
CA TYR A 78 -2.78 9.64 8.82
C TYR A 78 -2.31 8.69 7.72
N ARG A 79 -1.33 7.84 8.07
CA ARG A 79 -0.68 6.91 7.13
C ARG A 79 -1.68 6.09 6.31
N HIS A 80 -2.76 5.61 6.92
CA HIS A 80 -3.75 4.80 6.22
C HIS A 80 -4.35 5.53 4.99
N LYS A 81 -4.61 6.83 5.10
CA LYS A 81 -5.12 7.65 3.97
C LYS A 81 -4.05 7.83 2.89
N THR A 82 -2.80 8.05 3.29
CA THR A 82 -1.65 8.12 2.37
C THR A 82 -1.46 6.80 1.63
N ASN A 83 -1.49 5.67 2.34
CA ASN A 83 -1.40 4.34 1.75
C ASN A 83 -2.56 4.06 0.79
N LEU A 84 -3.79 4.46 1.12
CA LEU A 84 -4.94 4.29 0.23
C LEU A 84 -4.79 5.10 -1.07
N ALA A 85 -4.19 6.29 -1.01
CA ALA A 85 -3.89 7.06 -2.21
C ALA A 85 -2.84 6.35 -3.09
N ILE A 86 -1.79 5.79 -2.47
CA ILE A 86 -0.77 4.99 -3.16
C ILE A 86 -1.43 3.74 -3.79
N GLU A 87 -2.25 3.02 -3.03
CA GLU A 87 -3.00 1.82 -3.47
C GLU A 87 -3.82 2.08 -4.74
N LYS A 88 -4.52 3.22 -4.82
CA LYS A 88 -5.32 3.57 -6.00
C LYS A 88 -4.46 3.87 -7.23
N VAL A 89 -3.36 4.59 -7.05
CA VAL A 89 -2.42 4.88 -8.14
C VAL A 89 -1.71 3.61 -8.59
N ASP A 90 -1.30 2.77 -7.64
CA ASP A 90 -0.68 1.47 -7.86
C ASP A 90 -1.59 0.53 -8.66
N TRP A 91 -2.88 0.46 -8.32
CA TRP A 91 -3.86 -0.27 -9.10
C TRP A 91 -3.84 0.19 -10.55
N PHE A 92 -4.00 1.50 -10.76
CA PHE A 92 -4.08 2.08 -12.11
C PHE A 92 -2.81 1.83 -12.95
N ILE A 93 -1.62 1.93 -12.35
CA ILE A 93 -0.34 1.76 -13.07
C ILE A 93 -0.09 0.27 -13.40
N LEU A 94 -0.38 -0.64 -12.47
CA LEU A 94 0.05 -2.05 -12.57
C LEU A 94 -1.08 -3.01 -12.98
N GLU A 95 -2.29 -2.52 -13.21
CA GLU A 95 -3.44 -3.32 -13.63
C GLU A 95 -3.13 -4.25 -14.81
N ASN A 96 -2.50 -3.73 -15.87
CA ASN A 96 -2.17 -4.53 -17.05
C ASN A 96 -1.22 -5.69 -16.72
N LYS A 97 -0.25 -5.45 -15.84
CA LYS A 97 0.69 -6.49 -15.40
C LYS A 97 0.02 -7.52 -14.50
N ARG A 98 -0.91 -7.10 -13.65
CA ARG A 98 -1.73 -8.04 -12.86
C ARG A 98 -2.63 -8.91 -13.74
N ASN A 99 -3.24 -8.35 -14.79
CA ASN A 99 -4.03 -9.13 -15.74
C ASN A 99 -3.14 -10.14 -16.50
N GLU A 100 -1.95 -9.75 -16.94
CA GLU A 100 -0.97 -10.66 -17.57
C GLU A 100 -0.64 -11.85 -16.65
N ILE A 101 -0.38 -11.58 -15.37
CA ILE A 101 -0.11 -12.61 -14.36
C ILE A 101 -1.31 -13.53 -14.17
N VAL A 102 -2.53 -12.97 -14.09
CA VAL A 102 -3.76 -13.75 -13.98
C VAL A 102 -3.91 -14.72 -15.15
N GLU A 103 -3.66 -14.28 -16.38
CA GLU A 103 -3.72 -15.16 -17.55
C GLU A 103 -2.64 -16.24 -17.51
N LYS A 104 -1.42 -15.92 -17.09
CA LYS A 104 -0.36 -16.92 -16.87
C LYS A 104 -0.73 -17.96 -15.80
N VAL A 105 -1.42 -17.55 -14.73
CA VAL A 105 -1.91 -18.47 -13.69
C VAL A 105 -3.01 -19.38 -14.23
N LYS A 106 -3.94 -18.86 -15.03
CA LYS A 106 -5.00 -19.65 -15.69
C LYS A 106 -4.43 -20.67 -16.67
N ASN A 107 -3.43 -20.28 -17.44
CA ASN A 107 -2.71 -21.15 -18.37
C ASN A 107 -1.77 -22.16 -17.68
N LYS A 108 -1.71 -22.14 -16.34
CA LYS A 108 -0.80 -22.97 -15.54
C LYS A 108 0.69 -22.73 -15.84
N GLU A 109 1.04 -21.59 -16.43
CA GLU A 109 2.43 -21.14 -16.58
C GLU A 109 3.01 -20.70 -15.23
N LEU A 110 2.16 -20.12 -14.37
CA LEU A 110 2.49 -19.80 -12.98
C LEU A 110 1.72 -20.73 -12.03
N ASN A 111 2.45 -21.33 -11.09
CA ASN A 111 1.93 -22.25 -10.08
C ASN A 111 2.58 -21.97 -8.73
N PRO A 112 1.94 -22.38 -7.63
CA PRO A 112 2.59 -22.40 -6.33
C PRO A 112 3.96 -23.09 -6.43
N ASN A 113 5.00 -22.40 -5.98
CA ASN A 113 6.40 -22.79 -6.19
C ASN A 113 7.24 -22.74 -4.91
N VAL A 114 6.61 -22.50 -3.75
CA VAL A 114 7.28 -22.51 -2.45
C VAL A 114 7.06 -23.83 -1.71
N SER A 115 8.03 -24.25 -0.91
CA SER A 115 7.98 -25.53 -0.17
C SER A 115 7.11 -25.48 1.09
N TRP A 116 6.89 -24.29 1.65
CA TRP A 116 6.21 -24.11 2.94
C TRP A 116 4.70 -23.90 2.81
N ASN A 117 4.17 -23.76 1.58
CA ASN A 117 2.73 -23.59 1.35
C ASN A 117 2.30 -24.01 -0.07
N GLY A 118 1.15 -24.67 -0.19
CA GLY A 118 0.56 -25.11 -1.45
C GLY A 118 -0.21 -24.05 -2.26
N TRP A 119 -0.35 -22.81 -1.78
CA TRP A 119 -1.06 -21.74 -2.53
C TRP A 119 -0.19 -20.55 -2.95
N VAL A 120 1.06 -20.47 -2.48
CA VAL A 120 1.91 -19.28 -2.72
C VAL A 120 2.84 -19.48 -3.91
N CYS A 121 2.89 -18.50 -4.79
CA CYS A 121 3.79 -18.43 -5.94
C CYS A 121 4.66 -17.17 -5.83
N GLU A 122 5.96 -17.35 -5.63
CA GLU A 122 6.97 -16.30 -5.77
C GLU A 122 7.09 -15.93 -7.24
N LEU A 123 6.80 -14.67 -7.59
CA LEU A 123 6.90 -14.21 -8.97
C LEU A 123 8.37 -14.10 -9.40
N PRO A 124 8.70 -14.46 -10.65
CA PRO A 124 10.01 -14.23 -11.23
C PRO A 124 10.44 -12.76 -11.18
N PHE A 125 11.76 -12.51 -11.09
CA PHE A 125 12.31 -11.16 -10.91
C PHE A 125 12.02 -10.20 -12.07
N GLU A 126 11.67 -10.73 -13.24
CA GLU A 126 11.32 -9.98 -14.44
C GLU A 126 9.98 -9.24 -14.30
N PHE A 127 9.13 -9.68 -13.37
CA PHE A 127 7.90 -8.96 -13.06
C PHE A 127 8.21 -7.73 -12.21
N PRO A 128 7.58 -6.57 -12.50
CA PRO A 128 7.58 -5.48 -11.54
C PRO A 128 6.91 -5.92 -10.25
N ILE A 129 7.14 -5.17 -9.18
CA ILE A 129 6.48 -5.42 -7.89
C ILE A 129 5.01 -5.10 -8.02
N VAL A 130 4.19 -6.13 -8.20
CA VAL A 130 2.73 -6.06 -8.31
C VAL A 130 2.03 -6.49 -7.02
N SER A 131 2.81 -7.06 -6.09
CA SER A 131 2.36 -7.57 -4.81
C SER A 131 3.39 -7.24 -3.73
N ASN A 132 2.94 -6.63 -2.64
CA ASN A 132 3.80 -6.09 -1.61
C ASN A 132 4.33 -7.19 -0.66
N GLY A 133 5.54 -6.98 -0.16
CA GLY A 133 6.16 -7.88 0.82
C GLY A 133 6.67 -9.20 0.21
N GLY A 134 7.40 -9.12 -0.91
CA GLY A 134 8.08 -10.26 -1.54
C GLY A 134 7.80 -10.44 -3.03
N ASN A 135 6.78 -9.74 -3.56
CA ASN A 135 6.22 -9.99 -4.89
C ASN A 135 5.58 -11.37 -5.07
N ASP A 136 5.25 -12.03 -3.96
CA ASP A 136 4.51 -13.28 -3.97
C ASP A 136 3.06 -13.04 -4.40
N ILE A 137 2.43 -14.02 -5.01
CA ILE A 137 0.98 -14.06 -5.22
C ILE A 137 0.39 -15.33 -4.62
N GLY A 138 -0.88 -15.23 -4.27
CA GLY A 138 -1.69 -16.37 -3.89
C GLY A 138 -2.45 -16.94 -5.06
N ILE A 139 -2.48 -18.27 -5.19
CA ILE A 139 -3.20 -18.99 -6.23
C ILE A 139 -4.06 -20.05 -5.56
N SER A 140 -5.37 -19.95 -5.72
CA SER A 140 -6.34 -20.99 -5.36
C SER A 140 -7.11 -21.42 -6.60
N ARG A 141 -7.37 -22.72 -6.73
CA ARG A 141 -8.09 -23.30 -7.85
C ARG A 141 -9.19 -24.21 -7.32
N ASN A 142 -10.37 -24.08 -7.92
CA ASN A 142 -11.52 -24.93 -7.65
C ASN A 142 -11.69 -25.88 -8.85
N GLU A 143 -11.45 -27.17 -8.63
CA GLU A 143 -11.48 -28.18 -9.69
C GLU A 143 -12.91 -28.50 -10.15
N GLU A 144 -13.93 -28.28 -9.31
CA GLU A 144 -15.32 -28.60 -9.63
C GLU A 144 -15.89 -27.65 -10.70
N ASN A 145 -15.44 -26.39 -10.71
CA ASN A 145 -15.95 -25.35 -11.60
C ASN A 145 -14.87 -24.65 -12.45
N ASN A 146 -13.63 -25.18 -12.45
CA ASN A 146 -12.45 -24.55 -13.06
C ASN A 146 -12.24 -23.09 -12.60
N GLY A 147 -12.66 -22.78 -11.38
CA GLY A 147 -12.48 -21.48 -10.74
C GLY A 147 -11.02 -21.24 -10.40
N THR A 148 -10.55 -20.03 -10.64
CA THR A 148 -9.19 -19.57 -10.35
C THR A 148 -9.27 -18.26 -9.61
N THR A 149 -8.64 -18.23 -8.43
CA THR A 149 -8.52 -17.04 -7.59
C THR A 149 -7.05 -16.67 -7.46
N VAL A 150 -6.72 -15.41 -7.81
CA VAL A 150 -5.37 -14.87 -7.70
C VAL A 150 -5.37 -13.71 -6.71
N THR A 151 -4.51 -13.79 -5.71
CA THR A 151 -4.42 -12.82 -4.61
C THR A 151 -3.09 -12.07 -4.68
N PHE A 152 -3.14 -10.76 -4.74
CA PHE A 152 -1.99 -9.86 -4.70
C PHE A 152 -2.02 -9.13 -3.37
N TRP A 153 -0.96 -9.19 -2.58
CA TRP A 153 -0.87 -8.43 -1.33
C TRP A 153 -0.67 -6.95 -1.66
N VAL A 154 -1.55 -6.12 -1.10
CA VAL A 154 -1.40 -4.65 -1.07
C VAL A 154 -0.73 -4.26 0.25
N PHE A 155 -1.10 -4.96 1.31
CA PHE A 155 -0.46 -4.84 2.60
C PHE A 155 -0.38 -6.21 3.24
N ARG A 156 0.84 -6.72 3.36
CA ARG A 156 1.12 -8.02 3.98
C ARG A 156 1.38 -7.81 5.45
N ASN A 157 0.35 -8.06 6.26
CA ASN A 157 0.47 -7.97 7.69
C ASN A 157 1.13 -9.23 8.28
N PHE A 158 1.64 -9.10 9.50
CA PHE A 158 2.19 -10.21 10.29
C PHE A 158 1.25 -10.52 11.47
N PHE A 159 1.32 -11.76 11.96
CA PHE A 159 0.42 -12.30 13.00
C PHE A 159 -1.06 -12.31 12.55
N ASP A 160 -1.99 -12.22 13.50
CA ASP A 160 -3.45 -12.22 13.27
C ASP A 160 -3.96 -10.88 12.71
N SER A 161 -3.06 -9.97 12.30
CA SER A 161 -3.48 -8.68 11.76
C SER A 161 -3.99 -8.85 10.31
N PRO A 162 -5.16 -8.28 9.97
CA PRO A 162 -5.76 -8.43 8.65
C PRO A 162 -4.87 -7.84 7.56
N SER A 163 -4.60 -8.63 6.52
CA SER A 163 -3.91 -8.15 5.32
C SER A 163 -4.88 -7.44 4.37
N THR A 164 -4.35 -6.66 3.43
CA THR A 164 -5.12 -6.07 2.33
C THR A 164 -4.68 -6.70 1.02
N HIS A 165 -5.64 -7.02 0.16
CA HIS A 165 -5.40 -7.69 -1.10
C HIS A 165 -6.16 -7.08 -2.26
N PHE A 166 -5.55 -7.15 -3.44
CA PHE A 166 -6.31 -7.20 -4.68
C PHE A 166 -6.55 -8.65 -5.04
N VAL A 167 -7.81 -9.00 -5.32
CA VAL A 167 -8.23 -10.37 -5.60
C VAL A 167 -8.88 -10.40 -6.96
N TYR A 168 -8.32 -11.21 -7.85
CA TYR A 168 -9.03 -11.68 -9.04
C TYR A 168 -9.70 -13.00 -8.74
N THR A 169 -10.93 -13.21 -9.19
CA THR A 169 -11.55 -14.53 -9.19
C THR A 169 -12.56 -14.71 -10.32
N ASN A 170 -12.58 -15.89 -10.92
CA ASN A 170 -13.69 -16.35 -11.78
C ASN A 170 -14.47 -17.52 -11.14
N ASP A 171 -14.21 -17.85 -9.87
CA ASP A 171 -14.98 -18.84 -9.12
C ASP A 171 -16.30 -18.20 -8.62
N PRO A 172 -17.48 -18.70 -9.05
CA PRO A 172 -18.77 -18.15 -8.63
C PRO A 172 -18.99 -18.10 -7.11
N GLU A 173 -18.49 -19.10 -6.36
CA GLU A 173 -18.67 -19.13 -4.90
C GLU A 173 -17.81 -18.06 -4.22
N GLU A 174 -16.58 -17.87 -4.70
CA GLU A 174 -15.71 -16.80 -4.19
C GLU A 174 -16.24 -15.41 -4.56
N ILE A 175 -16.78 -15.24 -5.77
CA ILE A 175 -17.46 -14.00 -6.18
C ILE A 175 -18.60 -13.68 -5.20
N LYS A 176 -19.45 -14.66 -4.87
CA LYS A 176 -20.55 -14.50 -3.92
C LYS A 176 -20.05 -14.12 -2.52
N ARG A 177 -18.96 -14.75 -2.06
CA ARG A 177 -18.33 -14.44 -0.77
C ARG A 177 -17.78 -13.01 -0.74
N LEU A 178 -17.10 -12.58 -1.80
CA LEU A 178 -16.53 -11.24 -1.91
C LEU A 178 -17.62 -10.17 -2.04
N ASP A 179 -18.66 -10.40 -2.84
CA ASP A 179 -19.80 -9.48 -2.96
C ASP A 179 -20.51 -9.30 -1.61
N LYS A 180 -20.69 -10.37 -0.83
CA LYS A 180 -21.20 -10.28 0.55
C LYS A 180 -20.29 -9.42 1.43
N LYS A 181 -18.98 -9.63 1.38
CA LYS A 181 -18.01 -8.86 2.18
C LYS A 181 -17.99 -7.37 1.82
N VAL A 182 -18.16 -7.04 0.53
CA VAL A 182 -18.34 -5.66 0.04
C VAL A 182 -19.62 -5.04 0.61
N ALA A 183 -20.73 -5.78 0.63
CA ALA A 183 -21.99 -5.28 1.17
C ALA A 183 -21.93 -5.05 2.70
N GLU A 184 -21.23 -5.92 3.44
CA GLU A 184 -21.10 -5.82 4.90
C GLU A 184 -20.15 -4.70 5.35
N ARG A 185 -19.04 -4.48 4.61
CA ARG A 185 -18.01 -3.48 4.96
C ARG A 185 -17.52 -2.74 3.72
N PRO A 186 -18.34 -1.84 3.13
CA PRO A 186 -18.02 -1.14 1.87
C PRO A 186 -16.84 -0.16 1.99
N ASP A 187 -16.58 0.37 3.19
CA ASP A 187 -15.43 1.25 3.45
C ASP A 187 -14.09 0.50 3.39
N ASP A 188 -14.12 -0.81 3.68
CA ASP A 188 -12.94 -1.68 3.73
C ASP A 188 -12.87 -2.67 2.56
N ASN A 189 -13.96 -2.86 1.82
CA ASN A 189 -14.00 -3.82 0.73
C ASN A 189 -14.83 -3.24 -0.41
N TRP A 190 -14.29 -3.28 -1.62
CA TRP A 190 -15.03 -2.80 -2.77
C TRP A 190 -14.68 -3.61 -4.02
N LYS A 191 -15.65 -3.68 -4.92
CA LYS A 191 -15.44 -4.19 -6.27
C LYS A 191 -14.69 -3.15 -7.07
N ILE A 192 -13.57 -3.54 -7.67
CA ILE A 192 -12.75 -2.64 -8.49
C ILE A 192 -13.27 -2.63 -9.92
N LYS A 193 -13.50 -3.83 -10.49
CA LYS A 193 -14.12 -4.07 -11.79
C LYS A 193 -14.64 -5.50 -11.86
N GLN A 194 -15.10 -5.95 -13.02
CA GLN A 194 -15.52 -7.35 -13.21
C GLN A 194 -14.41 -8.30 -12.74
N ASN A 195 -14.78 -9.26 -11.88
CA ASN A 195 -13.90 -10.28 -11.30
C ASN A 195 -12.76 -9.76 -10.41
N TRP A 196 -12.69 -8.45 -10.14
CA TRP A 196 -11.62 -7.83 -9.36
C TRP A 196 -12.16 -7.12 -8.14
N TYR A 197 -11.55 -7.42 -6.99
CA TYR A 197 -11.97 -6.96 -5.69
C TYR A 197 -10.79 -6.42 -4.90
N ARG A 198 -11.05 -5.40 -4.08
CA ARG A 198 -10.19 -5.02 -2.98
C ARG A 198 -10.76 -5.63 -1.71
N LYS A 199 -9.96 -6.46 -1.04
CA LYS A 199 -10.33 -7.19 0.17
C LYS A 199 -9.47 -6.73 1.34
N TYR A 200 -10.08 -6.45 2.49
CA TYR A 200 -9.40 -6.25 3.76
C TYR A 200 -9.78 -7.35 4.75
N GLY A 201 -8.76 -7.96 5.35
CA GLY A 201 -8.90 -9.13 6.21
C GLY A 201 -9.30 -10.38 5.42
N ASP A 202 -9.30 -11.52 6.11
CA ASP A 202 -9.71 -12.79 5.53
C ASP A 202 -11.23 -12.99 5.48
#